data_AF-A0A7L3MB42-F1
#
_entry.id   AF-A0A7L3MB42-F1
#
_cell.length_a   1.000
_cell.length_b   1.000
_cell.length_c   1.000
_cell.angle_alpha   90.00
_cell.angle_beta   90.00
_cell.angle_gamma   90.00
#
_symmetry.space_group_name_H-M   'P 1'
#
loop_
_entity.id
_entity.type
_entity.pdbx_description
1 polymer ?
#
loop_
_entity_poly.entity_id
_entity_poly.type
_entity_poly.pdbx_seq_one_letter_code
_entity_poly.pdbx_strand_id
1 'polypeptide(L)'
;ILLLIRNPKDVATSFYHFSNGLPTLPSYETWDDFFTDFMTKKMAWGCYFEFLSEWNKYADQENIMTITYEEVKENPALAVKNIATFFGIPLTEEELQLVVERSSFQSMKKNSEKTHGSVGSVLFRKG
;
A
#
# COMPACT_ATOMS: atom_id res chain seq x y z
N ILE A 1 -0.33 -11.29 11.45
CA ILE A 1 -0.63 -9.95 10.88
C ILE A 1 0.47 -9.61 9.90
N LEU A 2 0.13 -9.11 8.71
CA LEU A 2 1.11 -8.58 7.78
C LEU A 2 1.02 -7.05 7.81
N LEU A 3 2.12 -6.40 8.17
CA LEU A 3 2.23 -4.95 8.24
C LEU A 3 3.00 -4.43 7.03
N LEU A 4 2.30 -3.74 6.13
CA LEU A 4 2.91 -3.10 4.97
C LEU A 4 3.35 -1.67 5.32
N ILE A 5 4.64 -1.40 5.19
CA ILE A 5 5.25 -0.08 5.39
C ILE A 5 5.72 0.47 4.04
N ARG A 6 5.80 1.78 3.88
CA ARG A 6 6.29 2.42 2.66
C ARG A 6 7.07 3.67 3.02
N ASN A 7 7.98 4.10 2.15
CA ASN A 7 8.65 5.39 2.31
C ASN A 7 7.61 6.52 2.57
N PRO A 8 7.69 7.26 3.70
CA PRO A 8 6.72 8.29 4.03
C PRO A 8 6.54 9.38 2.96
N LYS A 9 7.59 9.68 2.19
CA LYS A 9 7.52 10.64 1.09
C LYS A 9 6.62 10.13 -0.03
N ASP A 10 6.75 8.85 -0.39
CA ASP A 10 5.92 8.23 -1.41
C ASP A 10 4.48 8.02 -0.93
N VAL A 11 4.29 7.76 0.38
CA VAL A 11 2.97 7.75 1.02
C VAL A 11 2.30 9.12 0.89
N ALA A 12 2.99 10.20 1.27
CA ALA A 12 2.47 11.56 1.17
C ALA A 12 2.09 11.90 -0.28
N THR A 13 2.97 11.65 -1.25
CA THR A 13 2.66 11.90 -2.65
C THR A 13 1.49 11.07 -3.15
N SER A 14 1.43 9.79 -2.79
CA SER A 14 0.31 8.92 -3.18
C SER A 14 -1.01 9.41 -2.58
N PHE A 15 -1.01 9.81 -1.31
CA PHE A 15 -2.20 10.23 -0.60
C PHE A 15 -2.70 11.60 -1.11
N TYR A 16 -1.83 12.55 -1.42
CA TYR A 16 -2.23 13.82 -2.05
C TYR A 16 -3.09 13.60 -3.31
N HIS A 17 -2.62 12.75 -4.22
CA HIS A 17 -3.36 12.45 -5.45
C HIS A 17 -4.63 11.62 -5.19
N PHE A 18 -4.60 10.74 -4.19
CA PHE A 18 -5.76 9.94 -3.80
C PHE A 18 -6.87 10.81 -3.21
N SER A 19 -6.54 11.72 -2.29
CA SER A 19 -7.49 12.69 -1.72
C SER A 19 -8.12 13.58 -2.79
N ASN A 20 -7.32 14.07 -3.74
CA ASN A 20 -7.81 14.91 -4.84
C ASN A 20 -8.58 14.13 -5.91
N GLY A 21 -8.43 12.81 -5.97
CA GLY A 21 -9.14 11.95 -6.93
C GLY A 21 -10.43 11.35 -6.38
N LEU A 22 -10.62 11.31 -5.06
CA LEU A 22 -11.81 10.74 -4.42
C LEU A 22 -12.78 11.82 -3.92
N PRO A 23 -14.02 11.87 -4.44
CA PRO A 23 -15.02 12.87 -4.02
C PRO A 23 -15.41 12.82 -2.53
N THR A 24 -15.14 11.71 -1.85
CA THR A 24 -15.49 11.51 -0.43
C THR A 24 -14.41 12.02 0.53
N LEU A 25 -13.27 12.47 0.02
CA LEU A 25 -12.18 13.02 0.82
C LEU A 25 -12.04 14.54 0.58
N PRO A 26 -11.48 15.28 1.55
CA PRO A 26 -11.09 16.66 1.32
C PRO A 26 -10.12 16.74 0.14
N SER A 27 -10.43 17.60 -0.83
CA SER A 27 -9.49 17.97 -1.89
C SER A 27 -8.61 19.13 -1.42
N TYR A 28 -7.36 19.10 -1.83
CA TYR A 28 -6.35 20.10 -1.53
C TYR A 28 -6.00 20.88 -2.80
N GLU A 29 -6.05 22.20 -2.72
CA GLU A 29 -5.67 23.10 -3.82
C GLU A 29 -4.15 23.11 -4.04
N THR A 30 -3.38 23.04 -2.94
CA THR A 30 -1.92 23.06 -2.99
C THR A 30 -1.30 21.86 -2.26
N TRP A 31 -0.07 21.53 -2.65
CA TRP A 31 0.73 20.51 -1.95
C TRP A 31 1.05 20.92 -0.51
N ASP A 32 1.32 22.20 -0.25
CA ASP A 32 1.74 22.68 1.06
C ASP A 32 0.61 22.58 2.09
N ASP A 33 -0.64 22.85 1.69
CA ASP A 33 -1.81 22.66 2.53
C ASP A 33 -2.00 21.18 2.90
N PHE A 34 -1.90 20.30 1.90
CA PHE A 34 -1.95 18.86 2.12
C PHE A 34 -0.82 18.39 3.05
N PHE A 35 0.40 18.82 2.78
CA PHE A 35 1.57 18.37 3.54
C PHE A 35 1.48 18.84 5.00
N THR A 36 0.98 20.05 5.23
CA THR A 36 0.69 20.55 6.58
C THR A 36 -0.29 19.63 7.31
N ASP A 37 -1.40 19.26 6.68
CA ASP A 37 -2.38 18.35 7.28
C ASP A 37 -1.83 16.93 7.50
N PHE A 38 -1.05 16.42 6.53
CA PHE A 38 -0.36 15.14 6.62
C PHE A 38 0.59 15.07 7.82
N MET A 39 1.29 16.17 8.12
CA MET A 39 2.21 16.27 9.26
C MET A 39 1.50 16.57 10.59
N THR A 40 0.29 17.15 10.58
CA THR A 40 -0.41 17.65 11.78
C THR A 40 -1.58 16.78 12.25
N LYS A 41 -1.57 15.49 11.90
CA LYS A 41 -2.57 14.46 12.32
C LYS A 41 -4.00 14.72 11.84
N LYS A 42 -4.20 15.56 10.81
CA LYS A 42 -5.52 15.94 10.30
C LYS A 42 -6.03 15.04 9.17
N MET A 43 -5.33 13.96 8.89
CA MET A 43 -5.74 13.03 7.83
C MET A 43 -6.88 12.12 8.29
N ALA A 44 -7.69 11.66 7.33
CA ALA A 44 -8.86 10.82 7.57
C ALA A 44 -8.58 9.56 8.42
N TRP A 45 -7.34 9.06 8.39
CA TRP A 45 -6.89 7.89 9.14
C TRP A 45 -5.82 8.21 10.19
N GLY A 46 -5.69 9.47 10.59
CA GLY A 46 -4.74 9.92 11.59
C GLY A 46 -3.31 10.08 11.05
N CYS A 47 -2.33 10.02 11.95
CA CYS A 47 -0.94 10.32 11.65
C CYS A 47 -0.15 9.09 11.23
N TYR A 48 0.46 9.12 10.04
CA TYR A 48 1.28 8.01 9.55
C TYR A 48 2.47 7.70 10.49
N PHE A 49 3.09 8.72 11.07
CA PHE A 49 4.25 8.53 11.96
C PHE A 49 3.85 7.93 13.31
N GLU A 50 2.65 8.25 13.82
CA GLU A 50 2.14 7.60 15.03
C GLU A 50 1.78 6.14 14.75
N PHE A 51 1.18 5.86 13.59
CA PHE A 51 0.96 4.50 13.13
C PHE A 51 2.28 3.70 13.11
N LEU A 52 3.34 4.24 12.49
CA LEU A 52 4.64 3.58 12.47
C LEU A 52 5.22 3.39 13.87
N SER A 53 5.17 4.43 14.72
CA SER A 53 5.68 4.35 16.08
C SER A 53 4.92 3.34 16.95
N GLU A 54 3.62 3.20 16.76
CA GLU A 54 2.80 2.25 17.51
C GLU A 54 3.11 0.82 17.08
N TRP A 55 3.13 0.56 15.77
CA TRP A 55 3.42 -0.77 15.24
C TRP A 55 4.85 -1.23 15.48
N ASN A 56 5.81 -0.30 15.55
CA ASN A 56 7.20 -0.62 15.87
C ASN A 56 7.35 -1.34 17.23
N LYS A 57 6.43 -1.11 18.18
CA LYS A 57 6.41 -1.80 19.48
C LYS A 57 6.17 -3.31 19.36
N TYR A 58 5.60 -3.75 18.23
CA TYR A 58 5.21 -5.13 17.99
C TYR A 58 5.98 -5.77 16.82
N ALA A 59 6.92 -5.04 16.21
CA ALA A 59 7.61 -5.48 15.00
C ALA A 59 8.39 -6.80 15.17
N ASP A 60 8.82 -7.11 16.40
CA ASP A 60 9.56 -8.33 16.74
C ASP A 60 8.66 -9.51 17.18
N GLN A 61 7.33 -9.36 17.18
CA GLN A 61 6.44 -10.45 17.56
C GLN A 61 6.33 -11.48 16.44
N GLU A 62 6.42 -12.77 16.79
CA GLU A 62 6.39 -13.88 15.81
C GLU A 62 5.12 -13.93 14.95
N ASN A 63 4.01 -13.41 15.45
CA ASN A 63 2.73 -13.34 14.73
C ASN A 63 2.57 -12.06 13.90
N ILE A 64 3.64 -11.26 13.73
CA ILE A 64 3.67 -10.04 12.91
C ILE A 64 4.81 -10.15 11.89
N MET A 65 4.47 -10.05 10.62
CA MET A 65 5.43 -9.91 9.52
C MET A 65 5.40 -8.47 9.03
N THR A 66 6.52 -7.77 9.20
CA THR A 66 6.71 -6.46 8.57
C THR A 66 7.29 -6.66 7.17
N ILE A 67 6.73 -5.97 6.19
CA ILE A 67 7.23 -5.94 4.81
C ILE A 67 7.09 -4.53 4.26
N THR A 68 8.03 -4.09 3.43
CA THR A 68 7.96 -2.79 2.78
C THR A 68 7.38 -2.88 1.37
N TYR A 69 6.72 -1.82 0.92
CA TYR A 69 6.23 -1.70 -0.45
C TYR A 69 7.39 -1.79 -1.46
N GLU A 70 8.55 -1.26 -1.08
CA GLU A 70 9.77 -1.28 -1.86
C GLU A 70 10.29 -2.71 -2.07
N GLU A 71 10.33 -3.55 -1.02
CA GLU A 71 10.69 -4.97 -1.13
C GLU A 71 9.72 -5.75 -2.03
N VAL A 72 8.42 -5.50 -1.88
CA VAL A 72 7.38 -6.11 -2.73
C VAL A 72 7.57 -5.73 -4.19
N LYS A 73 7.97 -4.47 -4.46
CA LYS A 73 8.20 -3.97 -5.82
C LYS A 73 9.51 -4.46 -6.42
N GLU A 74 10.56 -4.57 -5.62
CA GLU A 74 11.90 -5.00 -6.05
C GLU A 74 11.92 -6.48 -6.42
N ASN A 75 11.31 -7.35 -5.58
CA ASN A 75 11.22 -8.77 -5.86
C ASN A 75 9.85 -9.34 -5.47
N PRO A 76 8.84 -9.20 -6.36
CA PRO A 76 7.48 -9.66 -6.10
C PRO A 76 7.38 -11.16 -5.81
N ALA A 77 8.19 -11.99 -6.47
CA ALA A 77 8.17 -13.43 -6.28
C ALA A 77 8.68 -13.83 -4.89
N LEU A 78 9.78 -13.21 -4.43
CA LEU A 78 10.28 -13.44 -3.08
C LEU A 78 9.30 -12.93 -2.02
N ALA A 79 8.72 -11.75 -2.24
CA ALA A 79 7.70 -11.21 -1.34
C ALA A 79 6.50 -12.17 -1.21
N VAL A 80 5.95 -12.67 -2.31
CA VAL A 80 4.83 -13.64 -2.27
C VAL A 80 5.24 -14.94 -1.57
N LYS A 81 6.43 -15.48 -1.83
CA LYS A 81 6.96 -16.66 -1.14
C LYS A 81 7.05 -16.45 0.38
N ASN A 82 7.56 -15.30 0.81
CA ASN A 82 7.70 -14.97 2.23
C ASN A 82 6.33 -14.80 2.90
N ILE A 83 5.39 -14.11 2.23
CA ILE A 83 4.02 -13.90 2.73
C ILE A 83 3.30 -15.24 2.89
N ALA A 84 3.35 -16.10 1.87
CA ALA A 84 2.72 -17.41 1.92
C ALA A 84 3.32 -18.28 3.04
N THR A 85 4.64 -18.30 3.17
CA THR A 85 5.35 -19.01 4.26
C THR A 85 4.88 -18.53 5.62
N PHE A 86 4.81 -17.21 5.84
CA PHE A 86 4.36 -16.62 7.09
C PHE A 86 2.92 -17.02 7.46
N PHE A 87 2.03 -17.11 6.48
CA PHE A 87 0.65 -17.57 6.70
C PHE A 87 0.47 -19.09 6.65
N GLY A 88 1.55 -19.87 6.48
CA GLY A 88 1.49 -21.33 6.38
C GLY A 88 0.77 -21.83 5.12
N ILE A 89 0.77 -21.04 4.05
CA ILE A 89 0.13 -21.37 2.77
C ILE A 89 1.17 -22.05 1.88
N PRO A 90 1.00 -23.34 1.52
CA PRO A 90 1.86 -23.98 0.54
C PRO A 90 1.61 -23.36 -0.85
N LEU A 91 2.69 -23.19 -1.63
CA LEU A 91 2.63 -22.68 -3.00
C LEU A 91 3.48 -23.55 -3.92
N THR A 92 2.92 -23.94 -5.07
CA THR A 92 3.74 -24.43 -6.19
C THR A 92 4.40 -23.27 -6.93
N GLU A 93 5.38 -23.58 -7.78
CA GLU A 93 6.03 -22.55 -8.60
C GLU A 93 5.04 -21.96 -9.63
N GLU A 94 4.13 -22.76 -10.18
CA GLU A 94 3.08 -22.28 -11.10
C GLU A 94 2.11 -21.31 -10.39
N GLU A 95 1.69 -21.65 -9.16
CA GLU A 95 0.82 -20.77 -8.36
C GLU A 95 1.53 -19.46 -8.02
N LEU A 96 2.83 -19.51 -7.68
CA LEU A 96 3.63 -18.31 -7.43
C LEU A 96 3.64 -17.38 -8.64
N GLN A 97 3.98 -17.92 -9.82
CA GLN A 97 4.06 -17.11 -11.04
C GLN A 97 2.69 -16.49 -11.38
N LEU A 98 1.61 -17.25 -11.20
CA LEU A 98 0.26 -16.77 -11.42
C LEU A 98 -0.13 -15.63 -10.46
N VAL A 99 0.23 -15.75 -9.17
CA VAL A 99 -0.01 -14.69 -8.19
C VAL A 99 0.76 -13.43 -8.58
N VAL A 100 2.06 -13.55 -8.86
CA VAL A 100 2.93 -12.43 -9.27
C VAL A 100 2.38 -11.72 -10.51
N GLU A 101 1.96 -12.47 -11.53
CA GLU A 101 1.39 -11.92 -12.75
C GLU A 101 0.09 -11.14 -12.47
N ARG A 102 -0.84 -11.75 -11.73
CA ARG A 102 -2.16 -11.18 -11.44
C ARG A 102 -2.09 -9.99 -10.48
N SER A 103 -1.16 -10.01 -9.53
CA SER A 103 -0.92 -8.91 -8.60
C SER A 103 0.01 -7.83 -9.16
N SER A 104 0.51 -7.98 -10.39
CA SER A 104 1.32 -6.92 -11.01
C SER A 104 0.51 -5.63 -11.20
N PHE A 105 1.19 -4.49 -11.14
CA PHE A 105 0.54 -3.19 -11.30
C PHE A 105 -0.23 -3.09 -12.63
N GLN A 106 0.33 -3.61 -13.73
CA GLN A 106 -0.30 -3.60 -15.05
C GLN A 106 -1.60 -4.43 -15.06
N SER A 107 -1.55 -5.66 -14.52
CA SER A 107 -2.72 -6.52 -14.44
C SER A 107 -3.82 -5.91 -13.57
N MET A 108 -3.46 -5.40 -12.39
CA MET A 108 -4.43 -4.77 -11.48
C MET A 108 -5.01 -3.48 -12.06
N LYS A 109 -4.19 -2.62 -12.66
CA LYS A 109 -4.65 -1.38 -13.32
C LYS A 109 -5.59 -1.68 -14.48
N LYS A 110 -5.27 -2.65 -15.33
CA LYS A 110 -6.13 -3.08 -16.44
C LYS A 110 -7.49 -3.58 -15.95
N ASN A 111 -7.53 -4.25 -14.80
CA ASN A 111 -8.75 -4.80 -14.22
C ASN A 111 -9.45 -3.84 -13.23
N SER A 112 -8.93 -2.63 -13.05
CA SER A 112 -9.36 -1.71 -11.99
C SER A 112 -10.80 -1.21 -12.17
N GLU A 113 -11.22 -0.91 -13.40
CA GLU A 113 -12.59 -0.49 -13.69
C GLU A 113 -13.60 -1.59 -13.37
N LYS A 114 -13.28 -2.84 -13.70
CA LYS A 114 -14.15 -3.99 -13.39
C LYS A 114 -14.29 -4.23 -11.88
N THR A 115 -13.22 -4.00 -11.12
CA THR A 115 -13.16 -4.34 -9.69
C THR A 115 -13.57 -3.18 -8.78
N HIS A 116 -13.35 -1.94 -9.21
CA HIS A 116 -13.52 -0.74 -8.40
C HIS A 116 -14.33 0.35 -9.13
N GLY A 117 -14.85 0.10 -10.33
CA GLY A 117 -15.61 1.09 -11.10
C GLY A 117 -14.78 2.33 -11.43
N SER A 118 -15.42 3.50 -11.40
CA SER A 118 -14.80 4.78 -11.75
C SER A 118 -13.60 5.15 -10.87
N VAL A 119 -13.57 4.70 -9.61
CA VAL A 119 -12.47 4.99 -8.69
C VAL A 119 -11.21 4.16 -8.96
N GLY A 120 -11.28 3.14 -9.83
CA GLY A 120 -10.12 2.33 -10.21
C GLY A 120 -8.97 3.18 -10.78
N SER A 121 -9.30 4.18 -11.59
CA SER A 121 -8.31 5.11 -12.16
C SER A 121 -7.56 5.95 -11.11
N VAL A 122 -8.18 6.19 -9.96
CA VAL A 122 -7.62 6.93 -8.82
C VAL A 122 -6.70 6.03 -8.00
N LEU A 123 -7.13 4.78 -7.75
CA LEU A 123 -6.38 3.79 -6.98
C LEU A 123 -5.09 3.35 -7.68
N PHE A 124 -5.12 3.14 -8.99
CA PHE A 124 -3.98 2.61 -9.76
C PHE A 124 -3.27 3.71 -10.58
N ARG A 125 -2.60 4.63 -9.87
CA ARG A 125 -1.98 5.84 -10.43
C ARG A 125 -0.69 5.56 -11.23
N LYS A 126 0.45 5.35 -10.56
CA LYS A 126 1.80 5.28 -11.19
C LYS A 126 2.66 4.06 -10.83
N GLY A 127 2.26 3.24 -9.86
CA GLY A 127 2.95 2.00 -9.49
C GLY A 127 4.31 2.17 -8.84
#